data_AF-A0A3M7RZZ0-F1
#
_entry.id   AF-A0A3M7RZZ0-F1
#
_cell.length_a   1.000
_cell.length_b   1.000
_cell.length_c   1.000
_cell.angle_alpha   90.00
_cell.angle_beta   90.00
_cell.angle_gamma   90.00
#
_symmetry.space_group_name_H-M   'P 1'
#
loop_
_entity.id
_entity.type
_entity.pdbx_description
1 polymer ?
#
loop_
_entity_poly.entity_id
_entity_poly.type
_entity_poly.pdbx_seq_one_letter_code
_entity_poly.pdbx_strand_id
1 'polypeptide(L)'
;MTNNEENKRQGDLKVFQPSELVLNKEIGIESVEDDDEVDDVVETTSKRGIMEKTNKIKSSSIQISLPTHFVLFNDAWQLFHQIELWRNRSYTENYQQKQWNMDPEKSLHNPNLYAIWNSKHYAMKITVDTNPFNSSFFIYTDIGAWRKKHLTNWPDTKFVGKLGQKLRDKILYGQINKLVSKEINLKKDTIQGGFIAGSKSAVQYAANAYYGAHDDLYDKGLFIGKEQTIMNYVTYVKKFEFISKLRTWSIDCSTSYDNWFFYQYFFAHQNQYPCANDKFSLIF
;
A
#
# COMPACT_ATOMS: atom_id res chain seq x y z
N MET A 1 15.84 30.89 27.13
CA MET A 1 16.13 29.46 27.35
C MET A 1 14.85 28.82 27.85
N THR A 2 14.04 28.26 26.94
CA THR A 2 12.85 27.47 27.29
C THR A 2 12.78 26.34 26.27
N ASN A 3 13.19 25.15 26.69
CA ASN A 3 13.15 23.94 25.87
C ASN A 3 12.28 22.89 26.56
N ASN A 4 11.40 22.32 25.73
CA ASN A 4 11.04 20.90 25.66
C ASN A 4 10.22 20.29 26.80
N GLU A 5 8.90 20.36 26.64
CA GLU A 5 7.99 19.27 27.04
C GLU A 5 6.96 19.00 25.93
N GLU A 6 7.40 18.49 24.78
CA GLU A 6 6.52 17.89 23.79
C GLU A 6 7.21 16.67 23.16
N ASN A 7 7.00 15.50 23.78
CA ASN A 7 6.95 14.18 23.11
C ASN A 7 6.89 13.05 24.14
N LYS A 8 5.67 12.61 24.49
CA LYS A 8 5.47 11.32 25.18
C LYS A 8 4.02 10.83 25.06
N ARG A 9 3.54 10.63 23.82
CA ARG A 9 2.37 9.79 23.53
C ARG A 9 2.54 9.12 22.16
N GLN A 10 3.54 8.25 22.07
CA GLN A 10 3.61 7.28 20.97
C GLN A 10 3.03 5.99 21.54
N GLY A 11 1.85 5.58 21.05
CA GLY A 11 1.22 4.34 21.51
C GLY A 11 2.14 3.16 21.23
N ASP A 12 2.22 2.23 22.17
CA ASP A 12 3.13 1.08 22.13
C ASP A 12 2.84 0.23 20.88
N LEU A 13 3.69 0.40 19.85
CA LEU A 13 3.76 -0.54 18.73
C LEU A 13 4.27 -1.87 19.28
N LYS A 14 3.43 -2.90 19.23
CA LYS A 14 3.87 -4.27 19.52
C LYS A 14 4.76 -4.75 18.37
N VAL A 15 6.05 -4.79 18.63
CA VAL A 15 7.05 -5.43 17.78
C VAL A 15 7.13 -6.89 18.17
N PHE A 16 6.89 -7.81 17.23
CA PHE A 16 7.06 -9.24 17.44
C PHE A 16 8.37 -9.70 16.83
N GLN A 17 9.11 -10.54 17.55
CA GLN A 17 10.25 -11.25 16.97
C GLN A 17 9.76 -12.38 16.07
N PRO A 18 10.44 -12.73 14.97
CA PRO A 18 10.02 -13.82 14.08
C PRO A 18 9.76 -15.16 14.78
N SER A 19 10.44 -15.43 15.90
CA SER A 19 10.25 -16.61 16.74
C SER A 19 8.91 -16.65 17.50
N GLU A 20 8.21 -15.52 17.61
CA GLU A 20 6.95 -15.39 18.36
C GLU A 20 5.71 -15.56 17.47
N LEU A 21 5.89 -15.65 16.14
CA LEU A 21 4.81 -15.88 15.17
C LEU A 21 4.53 -17.39 15.01
N VAL A 22 4.13 -18.05 16.09
CA VAL A 22 3.46 -19.35 16.00
C VAL A 22 1.97 -19.08 15.94
N LEU A 23 1.42 -19.10 14.72
CA LEU A 23 0.01 -18.86 14.46
C LEU A 23 -0.83 -20.08 14.87
N ASN A 24 -1.03 -20.26 16.18
CA ASN A 24 -2.04 -21.16 16.74
C ASN A 24 -3.17 -20.31 17.32
N LYS A 25 -4.05 -19.79 16.46
CA LYS A 25 -5.33 -19.29 16.92
C LYS A 25 -6.41 -19.99 16.11
N GLU A 26 -6.95 -21.06 16.70
CA GLU A 26 -8.20 -21.66 16.26
C GLU A 26 -9.27 -20.55 16.25
N ILE A 27 -9.78 -20.24 15.06
CA ILE A 27 -10.93 -19.38 14.92
C ILE A 27 -12.12 -20.27 15.27
N GLY A 28 -12.61 -20.14 16.51
CA GLY A 28 -13.88 -20.70 16.92
C GLY A 28 -14.99 -20.06 16.08
N ILE A 29 -15.61 -20.85 15.22
CA ILE A 29 -16.88 -20.48 14.59
C ILE A 29 -17.95 -20.91 15.59
N GLU A 30 -18.48 -19.96 16.35
CA GLU A 30 -19.72 -20.18 17.10
C GLU A 30 -20.86 -20.34 16.09
N SER A 31 -21.50 -21.51 16.14
CA SER A 31 -22.72 -21.81 15.40
C SER A 31 -23.85 -20.91 15.91
N VAL A 32 -24.47 -20.18 15.00
CA VAL A 32 -25.74 -19.51 15.23
C VAL A 32 -26.83 -20.59 15.30
N GLU A 33 -27.48 -20.70 16.45
CA GLU A 33 -28.72 -21.47 16.62
C GLU A 33 -29.87 -20.61 16.07
N ASP A 34 -30.44 -21.03 14.93
CA ASP A 34 -31.71 -20.52 14.44
C ASP A 34 -32.83 -21.41 15.01
N ASP A 35 -33.52 -20.92 16.02
CA ASP A 35 -34.87 -21.34 16.38
C ASP A 35 -35.84 -20.70 15.37
N ASP A 36 -36.58 -21.51 14.61
CA ASP A 36 -37.92 -21.12 14.14
C ASP A 36 -38.76 -22.37 13.80
N GLU A 37 -39.94 -22.41 14.41
CA GLU A 37 -40.98 -23.42 14.28
C GLU A 37 -41.69 -23.38 12.89
N VAL A 38 -41.76 -24.56 12.27
CA VAL A 38 -42.93 -25.25 11.68
C VAL A 38 -43.98 -24.43 10.89
N ASP A 39 -44.08 -24.69 9.57
CA ASP A 39 -45.31 -25.25 8.95
C ASP A 39 -45.12 -25.63 7.46
N ASP A 40 -44.95 -26.93 7.24
CA ASP A 40 -45.66 -27.85 6.32
C ASP A 40 -45.74 -27.70 4.77
N VAL A 41 -45.48 -28.87 4.15
CA VAL A 41 -45.89 -29.46 2.86
C VAL A 41 -45.07 -29.19 1.57
N VAL A 42 -44.22 -30.16 1.19
CA VAL A 42 -44.37 -31.13 0.07
C VAL A 42 -42.99 -31.70 -0.29
N GLU A 43 -42.88 -32.99 -0.08
CA GLU A 43 -41.79 -33.91 -0.36
C GLU A 43 -41.39 -33.97 -1.86
N THR A 44 -40.13 -33.69 -2.18
CA THR A 44 -39.42 -34.40 -3.27
C THR A 44 -37.97 -34.67 -2.89
N THR A 45 -37.61 -35.93 -3.03
CA THR A 45 -36.33 -36.56 -2.72
C THR A 45 -35.14 -35.99 -3.50
N SER A 46 -34.11 -35.53 -2.78
CA SER A 46 -32.72 -35.71 -3.20
C SER A 46 -31.80 -35.60 -1.98
N LYS A 47 -31.38 -36.76 -1.44
CA LYS A 47 -30.33 -36.85 -0.41
C LYS A 47 -29.01 -36.35 -1.00
N ARG A 48 -28.74 -35.05 -0.90
CA ARG A 48 -27.40 -34.49 -1.06
C ARG A 48 -26.69 -34.62 0.27
N GLY A 49 -25.81 -35.61 0.36
CA GLY A 49 -24.89 -35.75 1.48
C GLY A 49 -24.05 -34.47 1.60
N ILE A 50 -24.25 -33.75 2.70
CA ILE A 50 -23.37 -32.66 3.11
C ILE A 50 -22.09 -33.32 3.62
N MET A 51 -21.13 -33.49 2.73
CA MET A 51 -19.76 -33.84 3.09
C MET A 51 -19.12 -32.58 3.68
N GLU A 52 -19.06 -32.50 5.01
CA GLU A 52 -18.16 -31.59 5.72
C GLU A 52 -16.72 -31.89 5.30
N LYS A 53 -16.23 -31.18 4.29
CA LYS A 53 -14.80 -31.14 3.99
C LYS A 53 -14.14 -30.26 5.04
N THR A 54 -13.78 -30.86 6.16
CA THR A 54 -12.76 -30.33 7.07
C THR A 54 -11.46 -30.22 6.28
N ASN A 55 -11.20 -29.04 5.72
CA ASN A 55 -9.90 -28.71 5.15
C ASN A 55 -8.90 -28.66 6.30
N LYS A 56 -8.24 -29.80 6.58
CA LYS A 56 -6.99 -29.83 7.34
C LYS A 56 -6.01 -28.93 6.60
N ILE A 57 -5.87 -27.68 7.05
CA ILE A 57 -4.78 -26.81 6.63
C ILE A 57 -3.52 -27.48 7.14
N LYS A 58 -2.83 -28.21 6.25
CA LYS A 58 -1.48 -28.68 6.54
C LYS A 58 -0.64 -27.44 6.74
N SER A 59 -0.35 -27.11 8.01
CA SER A 59 0.62 -26.10 8.39
C SER A 59 1.99 -26.57 7.90
N SER A 60 2.31 -26.27 6.66
CA SER A 60 3.69 -26.31 6.18
C SER A 60 4.36 -25.06 6.77
N SER A 61 5.21 -25.26 7.77
CA SER A 61 6.04 -24.17 8.31
C SER A 61 6.94 -23.64 7.19
N ILE A 62 6.53 -22.55 6.56
CA ILE A 62 7.37 -21.83 5.61
C ILE A 62 8.46 -21.15 6.45
N GLN A 63 9.69 -21.64 6.35
CA GLN A 63 10.83 -20.95 6.95
C GLN A 63 11.17 -19.73 6.09
N ILE A 64 10.97 -18.54 6.66
CA ILE A 64 11.45 -17.29 6.08
C ILE A 64 12.95 -17.22 6.37
N SER A 65 13.78 -17.38 5.33
CA SER A 65 15.23 -17.44 5.46
C SER A 65 15.91 -16.07 5.59
N LEU A 66 15.18 -14.98 5.34
CA LEU A 66 15.70 -13.62 5.39
C LEU A 66 15.34 -12.92 6.71
N PRO A 67 16.23 -12.07 7.26
CA PRO A 67 15.88 -11.19 8.37
C PRO A 67 14.63 -10.38 8.04
N THR A 68 13.59 -10.56 8.84
CA THR A 68 12.27 -9.99 8.59
C THR A 68 11.75 -9.33 9.85
N HIS A 69 11.15 -8.15 9.71
CA HIS A 69 10.56 -7.40 10.79
C HIS A 69 9.06 -7.24 10.52
N PHE A 70 8.23 -7.75 11.43
CA PHE A 70 6.78 -7.70 11.29
C PHE A 70 6.22 -6.60 12.20
N VAL A 71 5.37 -5.76 11.61
CA VAL A 71 4.53 -4.82 12.34
C VAL A 71 3.09 -5.21 12.08
N LEU A 72 2.37 -5.57 13.14
CA LEU A 72 1.00 -6.07 13.06
C LEU A 72 0.03 -5.03 13.61
N PHE A 73 -1.08 -4.86 12.89
CA PHE A 73 -2.22 -4.06 13.29
C PHE A 73 -3.45 -4.96 13.32
N ASN A 74 -4.36 -4.71 14.25
CA ASN A 74 -5.59 -5.47 14.39
C ASN A 74 -6.54 -5.25 13.20
N ASP A 75 -6.52 -4.04 12.63
CA ASP A 75 -7.32 -3.65 11.48
C ASP A 75 -6.64 -2.49 10.71
N ALA A 76 -7.25 -2.12 9.58
CA ALA A 76 -6.77 -1.02 8.74
C ALA A 76 -6.83 0.36 9.44
N TRP A 77 -7.78 0.54 10.35
CA TRP A 77 -8.00 1.80 11.04
C TRP A 77 -6.96 2.05 12.12
N GLN A 78 -6.43 1.01 12.78
CA GLN A 78 -5.42 1.19 13.81
C GLN A 78 -4.18 1.93 13.29
N LEU A 79 -3.68 1.55 12.12
CA LEU A 79 -2.57 2.27 11.47
C LEU A 79 -3.01 3.69 11.05
N PHE A 80 -4.25 3.83 10.56
CA PHE A 80 -4.78 5.13 10.16
C PHE A 80 -4.94 6.10 11.35
N HIS A 81 -5.29 5.63 12.55
CA HIS A 81 -5.36 6.44 13.77
C HIS A 81 -3.98 6.93 14.21
N GLN A 82 -2.90 6.21 13.89
CA GLN A 82 -1.54 6.73 14.14
C GLN A 82 -1.24 7.95 13.27
N ILE A 83 -1.84 8.05 12.08
CA ILE A 83 -1.76 9.24 11.23
C ILE A 83 -2.52 10.38 11.89
N GLU A 84 -3.75 10.15 12.35
CA GLU A 84 -4.55 11.14 13.10
C GLU A 84 -3.79 11.73 14.28
N LEU A 85 -3.18 10.87 15.10
CA LEU A 85 -2.34 11.30 16.22
C LEU A 85 -1.14 12.12 15.77
N TRP A 86 -0.41 11.66 14.74
CA TRP A 86 0.75 12.37 14.21
C TRP A 86 0.38 13.72 13.58
N ARG A 87 -0.79 13.81 12.94
CA ARG A 87 -1.30 15.04 12.33
C ARG A 87 -2.02 15.94 13.33
N ASN A 88 -2.35 15.42 14.52
CA ASN A 88 -3.24 16.05 15.49
C ASN A 88 -4.60 16.45 14.86
N ARG A 89 -5.22 15.51 14.15
CA ARG A 89 -6.52 15.69 13.47
C ARG A 89 -7.36 14.43 13.59
N SER A 90 -8.67 14.55 13.36
CA SER A 90 -9.59 13.41 13.26
C SER A 90 -10.18 13.34 11.86
N TYR A 91 -10.09 12.17 11.24
CA TYR A 91 -10.52 11.90 9.86
C TYR A 91 -11.46 10.70 9.75
N THR A 92 -11.39 9.75 10.70
CA THR A 92 -12.03 8.42 10.61
C THR A 92 -13.51 8.49 10.28
N GLU A 93 -14.28 9.28 11.03
CA GLU A 93 -15.71 9.45 10.78
C GLU A 93 -15.99 10.06 9.40
N ASN A 94 -15.19 11.04 8.98
CA ASN A 94 -15.30 11.65 7.66
C ASN A 94 -15.01 10.63 6.55
N TYR A 95 -14.00 9.78 6.71
CA TYR A 95 -13.71 8.72 5.75
C TYR A 95 -14.81 7.68 5.68
N GLN A 96 -15.33 7.24 6.83
CA GLN A 96 -16.37 6.23 6.92
C GLN A 96 -17.70 6.69 6.30
N GLN A 97 -18.04 7.96 6.44
CA GLN A 97 -19.33 8.48 5.99
C GLN A 97 -19.20 9.38 4.76
N LYS A 98 -18.45 10.48 4.87
CA LYS A 98 -18.44 11.54 3.86
C LYS A 98 -17.64 11.15 2.63
N GLN A 99 -16.41 10.65 2.79
CA GLN A 99 -15.58 10.22 1.65
C GLN A 99 -16.23 9.06 0.90
N TRP A 100 -16.79 8.09 1.61
CA TRP A 100 -17.51 6.97 0.98
C TRP A 100 -18.73 7.45 0.18
N ASN A 101 -19.47 8.43 0.68
CA ASN A 101 -20.58 9.04 -0.07
C ASN A 101 -20.14 9.84 -1.30
N MET A 102 -18.92 10.39 -1.29
CA MET A 102 -18.33 11.10 -2.43
C MET A 102 -17.70 10.19 -3.48
N ASP A 103 -17.43 8.92 -3.14
CA ASP A 103 -16.71 7.99 -4.01
C ASP A 103 -17.58 7.59 -5.22
N PRO A 104 -17.20 7.94 -6.46
CA PRO A 104 -17.93 7.54 -7.66
C PRO A 104 -17.94 6.03 -7.87
N GLU A 105 -17.04 5.30 -7.22
CA GLU A 105 -16.86 3.84 -7.31
C GLU A 105 -17.17 3.15 -5.98
N LYS A 106 -18.02 3.76 -5.12
CA LYS A 106 -18.40 3.21 -3.80
C LYS A 106 -19.06 1.83 -3.84
N SER A 107 -19.46 1.33 -5.01
CA SER A 107 -19.93 -0.05 -5.21
C SER A 107 -18.79 -1.07 -5.27
N LEU A 108 -17.57 -0.64 -5.60
CA LEU A 108 -16.36 -1.45 -5.66
C LEU A 108 -15.44 -1.19 -4.47
N HIS A 109 -15.63 -0.08 -3.76
CA HIS A 109 -14.82 0.34 -2.63
C HIS A 109 -15.60 0.37 -1.32
N ASN A 110 -14.86 0.30 -0.22
CA ASN A 110 -15.39 0.46 1.12
C ASN A 110 -14.41 1.30 1.98
N PRO A 111 -14.86 1.86 3.11
CA PRO A 111 -14.02 2.70 3.96
C PRO A 111 -12.71 2.06 4.44
N ASN A 112 -12.68 0.75 4.69
CA ASN A 112 -11.45 0.07 5.13
C ASN A 112 -10.36 0.14 4.07
N LEU A 113 -10.75 0.13 2.79
CA LEU A 113 -9.81 0.26 1.68
C LEU A 113 -9.16 1.65 1.65
N TYR A 114 -9.92 2.70 1.97
CA TYR A 114 -9.38 4.07 2.06
C TYR A 114 -8.36 4.18 3.19
N ALA A 115 -8.61 3.54 4.34
CA ALA A 115 -7.67 3.51 5.46
C ALA A 115 -6.34 2.86 5.05
N ILE A 116 -6.38 1.73 4.32
CA ILE A 116 -5.17 1.06 3.80
C ILE A 116 -4.43 1.97 2.80
N TRP A 117 -5.15 2.49 1.80
CA TRP A 117 -4.61 3.33 0.75
C TRP A 117 -3.91 4.57 1.30
N ASN A 118 -4.58 5.29 2.20
CA ASN A 118 -4.04 6.52 2.78
C ASN A 118 -3.00 6.26 3.89
N SER A 119 -2.74 5.00 4.26
CA SER A 119 -1.71 4.65 5.25
C SER A 119 -0.35 4.34 4.65
N LYS A 120 -0.23 4.19 3.33
CA LYS A 120 1.00 3.71 2.66
C LYS A 120 2.21 4.60 2.92
N HIS A 121 2.05 5.92 2.80
CA HIS A 121 3.12 6.89 3.05
C HIS A 121 3.54 6.92 4.52
N TYR A 122 2.60 6.76 5.44
CA TYR A 122 2.91 6.68 6.87
C TYR A 122 3.57 5.36 7.27
N ALA A 123 3.15 4.24 6.70
CA ALA A 123 3.82 2.95 6.87
C ALA A 123 5.29 3.03 6.41
N MET A 124 5.53 3.66 5.24
CA MET A 124 6.87 3.94 4.75
C MET A 124 7.65 4.85 5.69
N LYS A 125 7.02 5.92 6.21
CA LYS A 125 7.64 6.82 7.19
C LYS A 125 8.11 6.06 8.44
N ILE A 126 7.25 5.25 9.06
CA ILE A 126 7.63 4.43 10.21
C ILE A 126 8.79 3.51 9.86
N THR A 127 8.73 2.85 8.71
CA THR A 127 9.76 1.91 8.24
C THR A 127 11.13 2.58 8.11
N VAL A 128 11.21 3.78 7.55
CA VAL A 128 12.51 4.50 7.41
C VAL A 128 13.00 5.12 8.70
N ASP A 129 12.09 5.44 9.62
CA ASP A 129 12.42 5.98 10.92
C ASP A 129 13.01 4.90 11.84
N THR A 130 12.39 3.70 11.86
CA THR A 130 12.89 2.55 12.64
C THR A 130 14.11 1.90 12.00
N ASN A 131 14.14 1.79 10.67
CA ASN A 131 15.22 1.25 9.85
C ASN A 131 15.99 0.07 10.47
N PRO A 132 15.31 -1.04 10.83
CA PRO A 132 15.92 -2.14 11.59
C PRO A 132 17.08 -2.85 10.86
N PHE A 133 17.20 -2.64 9.55
CA PHE A 133 18.22 -3.26 8.70
C PHE A 133 19.32 -2.29 8.26
N ASN A 134 19.32 -1.06 8.78
CA ASN A 134 20.25 0.01 8.38
C ASN A 134 20.31 0.22 6.85
N SER A 135 19.14 0.15 6.20
CA SER A 135 18.98 0.33 4.76
C SER A 135 19.16 1.79 4.37
N SER A 136 19.71 2.02 3.17
CA SER A 136 19.85 3.35 2.56
C SER A 136 18.76 3.67 1.53
N PHE A 137 18.04 2.65 1.06
CA PHE A 137 17.00 2.74 0.04
C PHE A 137 15.82 1.84 0.41
N PHE A 138 14.61 2.33 0.18
CA PHE A 138 13.37 1.69 0.60
C PHE A 138 12.43 1.55 -0.59
N ILE A 139 11.69 0.44 -0.62
CA ILE A 139 10.72 0.13 -1.66
C ILE A 139 9.44 -0.38 -0.99
N TYR A 140 8.33 0.29 -1.26
CA TYR A 140 6.98 -0.19 -0.98
C TYR A 140 6.41 -0.87 -2.22
N THR A 141 5.77 -2.02 -2.04
CA THR A 141 4.91 -2.63 -3.06
C THR A 141 3.69 -3.26 -2.42
N ASP A 142 2.54 -3.16 -3.08
CA ASP A 142 1.35 -3.92 -2.68
C ASP A 142 1.62 -5.43 -2.78
N ILE A 143 1.30 -6.19 -1.72
CA ILE A 143 1.44 -7.65 -1.73
C ILE A 143 0.63 -8.31 -2.86
N GLY A 144 -0.51 -7.70 -3.21
CA GLY A 144 -1.40 -8.17 -4.27
C GLY A 144 -0.76 -8.22 -5.66
N ALA A 145 0.33 -7.49 -5.89
CA ALA A 145 1.07 -7.53 -7.15
C ALA A 145 1.78 -8.88 -7.38
N TRP A 146 2.11 -9.59 -6.31
CA TRP A 146 2.97 -10.79 -6.34
C TRP A 146 2.20 -12.11 -6.49
N ARG A 147 0.88 -12.05 -6.71
CA ARG A 147 0.01 -13.24 -6.76
C ARG A 147 0.25 -14.18 -7.95
N LYS A 148 0.79 -13.69 -9.06
CA LYS A 148 0.83 -14.44 -10.34
C LYS A 148 2.24 -14.71 -10.88
N LYS A 149 3.27 -14.05 -10.36
CA LYS A 149 4.62 -14.08 -10.94
C LYS A 149 5.67 -14.33 -9.87
N HIS A 150 6.61 -15.21 -10.19
CA HIS A 150 7.80 -15.44 -9.39
C HIS A 150 8.99 -14.79 -10.09
N LEU A 151 9.42 -13.63 -9.59
CA LEU A 151 10.71 -13.06 -9.94
C LEU A 151 11.72 -13.51 -8.90
N THR A 152 12.74 -14.24 -9.34
CA THR A 152 13.89 -14.59 -8.49
C THR A 152 14.81 -13.39 -8.32
N ASN A 153 15.49 -13.28 -7.17
CA ASN A 153 16.48 -12.23 -6.89
C ASN A 153 15.92 -10.80 -7.02
N TRP A 154 14.67 -10.59 -6.56
CA TRP A 154 14.07 -9.27 -6.48
C TRP A 154 14.26 -8.67 -5.07
N PRO A 155 14.65 -7.39 -4.94
CA PRO A 155 15.12 -6.51 -6.02
C PRO A 155 16.58 -6.81 -6.42
N ASP A 156 16.98 -6.42 -7.63
CA ASP A 156 18.39 -6.37 -8.03
C ASP A 156 19.12 -5.30 -7.21
N THR A 157 19.88 -5.74 -6.20
CA THR A 157 20.55 -4.85 -5.25
C THR A 157 21.62 -3.97 -5.89
N LYS A 158 22.30 -4.45 -6.95
CA LYS A 158 23.28 -3.66 -7.70
C LYS A 158 22.59 -2.54 -8.47
N PHE A 159 21.47 -2.85 -9.10
CA PHE A 159 20.64 -1.85 -9.77
C PHE A 159 20.06 -0.83 -8.77
N VAL A 160 19.52 -1.29 -7.64
CA VAL A 160 18.99 -0.42 -6.58
C VAL A 160 20.06 0.54 -6.06
N GLY A 161 21.30 0.08 -5.86
CA GLY A 161 22.41 0.95 -5.45
C GLY A 161 22.68 2.08 -6.45
N LYS A 162 22.72 1.78 -7.75
CA LYS A 162 22.87 2.79 -8.82
C LYS A 162 21.67 3.73 -8.89
N LEU A 163 20.46 3.19 -8.73
CA LEU A 163 19.23 3.98 -8.72
C LEU A 163 19.19 4.96 -7.55
N GLY A 164 19.58 4.52 -6.35
CA GLY A 164 19.69 5.38 -5.18
C GLY A 164 20.63 6.57 -5.43
N GLN A 165 21.79 6.33 -6.05
CA GLN A 165 22.72 7.41 -6.43
C GLN A 165 22.10 8.39 -7.44
N LYS A 166 21.34 7.89 -8.43
CA LYS A 166 20.67 8.72 -9.43
C LYS A 166 19.55 9.57 -8.81
N LEU A 167 18.74 8.98 -7.94
CA LEU A 167 17.59 9.65 -7.33
C LEU A 167 18.02 10.63 -6.23
N ARG A 168 19.11 10.36 -5.51
CA ARG A 168 19.52 11.12 -4.33
C ARG A 168 18.35 11.20 -3.33
N ASP A 169 17.84 12.39 -3.06
CA ASP A 169 16.73 12.64 -2.14
C ASP A 169 15.36 12.72 -2.84
N LYS A 170 15.25 12.19 -4.06
CA LYS A 170 13.98 12.14 -4.79
C LYS A 170 13.21 10.85 -4.53
N ILE A 171 11.91 10.99 -4.31
CA ILE A 171 10.98 9.86 -4.28
C ILE A 171 10.62 9.47 -5.70
N LEU A 172 10.56 8.17 -5.97
CA LEU A 172 10.13 7.60 -7.24
C LEU A 172 8.69 7.08 -7.11
N TYR A 173 7.80 7.67 -7.90
CA TYR A 173 6.43 7.16 -8.09
C TYR A 173 6.26 6.54 -9.47
N GLY A 174 5.41 5.54 -9.59
CA GLY A 174 5.03 5.01 -10.89
C GLY A 174 3.99 5.90 -11.57
N GLN A 175 4.19 6.22 -12.84
CA GLN A 175 3.20 6.89 -13.68
C GLN A 175 2.65 5.91 -14.71
N ILE A 176 1.38 5.54 -14.56
CA ILE A 176 0.71 4.50 -15.37
C ILE A 176 0.01 5.03 -16.61
N ASN A 177 -0.24 6.34 -16.65
CA ASN A 177 -0.88 6.99 -17.78
C ASN A 177 -0.15 8.28 -18.16
N LYS A 178 -0.08 8.56 -19.47
CA LYS A 178 0.41 9.84 -19.97
C LYS A 178 -0.51 10.96 -19.49
N LEU A 179 0.07 12.06 -19.02
CA LEU A 179 -0.66 13.29 -18.80
C LEU A 179 -0.91 13.95 -20.16
N VAL A 180 -2.15 13.93 -20.64
CA VAL A 180 -2.53 14.43 -21.99
C VAL A 180 -3.08 15.85 -21.94
N SER A 181 -3.65 16.27 -20.80
CA SER A 181 -4.22 17.61 -20.61
C SER A 181 -3.30 18.51 -19.78
N LYS A 182 -3.36 19.82 -20.04
CA LYS A 182 -2.76 20.85 -19.17
C LYS A 182 -3.52 20.96 -17.85
N GLU A 183 -4.81 20.66 -17.84
CA GLU A 183 -5.63 20.61 -16.64
C GLU A 183 -5.54 19.22 -16.00
N ILE A 184 -5.18 19.19 -14.72
CA ILE A 184 -5.00 17.95 -13.97
C ILE A 184 -6.35 17.47 -13.46
N ASN A 185 -6.83 16.35 -14.00
CA ASN A 185 -7.94 15.62 -13.40
C ASN A 185 -7.41 14.75 -12.25
N LEU A 186 -7.61 15.22 -11.01
CA LEU A 186 -7.16 14.51 -9.80
C LEU A 186 -7.83 13.16 -9.60
N LYS A 187 -8.98 12.90 -10.24
CA LYS A 187 -9.72 11.64 -10.16
C LYS A 187 -9.19 10.57 -11.13
N LYS A 188 -8.30 10.93 -12.07
CA LYS A 188 -7.75 9.99 -13.05
C LYS A 188 -6.52 9.30 -12.48
N ASP A 189 -6.46 7.98 -12.62
CA ASP A 189 -5.29 7.18 -12.24
C ASP A 189 -4.11 7.53 -13.14
N THR A 190 -3.24 8.43 -12.66
CA THR A 190 -2.05 8.88 -13.40
C THR A 190 -0.80 8.42 -12.68
N ILE A 191 -0.68 8.75 -11.40
CA ILE A 191 0.27 8.13 -10.48
C ILE A 191 -0.37 6.87 -9.87
N GLN A 192 0.36 5.77 -9.83
CA GLN A 192 -0.09 4.55 -9.16
C GLN A 192 0.18 4.61 -7.65
N GLY A 193 -0.74 4.04 -6.86
CA GLY A 193 -0.59 3.89 -5.41
C GLY A 193 0.11 2.61 -4.96
N GLY A 194 0.40 1.68 -5.88
CA GLY A 194 0.94 0.36 -5.54
C GLY A 194 2.46 0.30 -5.38
N PHE A 195 3.16 1.42 -5.55
CA PHE A 195 4.62 1.48 -5.56
C PHE A 195 5.16 2.85 -5.13
N ILE A 196 6.14 2.83 -4.22
CA ILE A 196 6.88 4.01 -3.74
C ILE A 196 8.34 3.58 -3.52
N ALA A 197 9.32 4.34 -3.97
CA ALA A 197 10.73 4.04 -3.67
C ALA A 197 11.58 5.30 -3.47
N GLY A 198 12.60 5.23 -2.62
CA GLY A 198 13.52 6.35 -2.41
C GLY A 198 14.45 6.15 -1.22
N SER A 199 15.30 7.15 -0.98
CA SER A 199 16.10 7.26 0.24
C SER A 199 15.23 7.55 1.47
N LYS A 200 15.81 7.45 2.67
CA LYS A 200 15.14 7.83 3.93
C LYS A 200 14.59 9.26 3.88
N SER A 201 15.42 10.23 3.48
CA SER A 201 15.06 11.64 3.32
C SER A 201 13.92 11.82 2.31
N ALA A 202 14.01 11.16 1.15
CA ALA A 202 12.97 11.20 0.12
C ALA A 202 11.61 10.72 0.64
N VAL A 203 11.59 9.62 1.39
CA VAL A 203 10.38 9.06 2.01
C VAL A 203 9.79 10.02 3.04
N GLN A 204 10.63 10.63 3.88
CA GLN A 204 10.19 11.60 4.88
C GLN A 204 9.59 12.86 4.23
N TYR A 205 10.24 13.40 3.19
CA TYR A 205 9.69 14.52 2.41
C TYR A 205 8.37 14.17 1.74
N ALA A 206 8.29 12.99 1.12
CA ALA A 206 7.10 12.51 0.47
C ALA A 206 5.93 12.33 1.46
N ALA A 207 6.17 11.76 2.64
CA ALA A 207 5.15 11.60 3.67
C ALA A 207 4.63 12.97 4.15
N ASN A 208 5.53 13.89 4.50
CA ASN A 208 5.12 15.23 4.95
C ASN A 208 4.31 15.98 3.89
N ALA A 209 4.75 15.94 2.63
CA ALA A 209 4.03 16.58 1.53
C ALA A 209 2.69 15.92 1.22
N TYR A 210 2.63 14.59 1.28
CA TYR A 210 1.41 13.82 1.08
C TYR A 210 0.37 14.20 2.14
N TYR A 211 0.72 14.17 3.42
CA TYR A 211 -0.27 14.47 4.47
C TYR A 211 -0.56 15.97 4.62
N GLY A 212 0.35 16.85 4.24
CA GLY A 212 0.03 18.28 4.06
C GLY A 212 -1.00 18.50 2.93
N ALA A 213 -0.84 17.80 1.80
CA ALA A 213 -1.82 17.84 0.70
C ALA A 213 -3.15 17.17 1.06
N HIS A 214 -3.11 16.05 1.78
CA HIS A 214 -4.28 15.40 2.33
C HIS A 214 -5.11 16.39 3.15
N ASP A 215 -4.47 17.09 4.09
CA ASP A 215 -5.12 18.10 4.94
C ASP A 215 -5.68 19.27 4.14
N ASP A 216 -4.90 19.81 3.19
CA ASP A 216 -5.35 20.88 2.28
C ASP A 216 -6.62 20.50 1.50
N LEU A 217 -6.73 19.24 1.07
CA LEU A 217 -7.86 18.74 0.28
C LEU A 217 -9.04 18.36 1.18
N TYR A 218 -8.77 17.80 2.35
CA TYR A 218 -9.74 17.50 3.40
C TYR A 218 -10.50 18.77 3.82
N ASP A 219 -9.76 19.85 4.10
CA ASP A 219 -10.32 21.13 4.55
C ASP A 219 -11.17 21.82 3.48
N LYS A 220 -10.94 21.48 2.20
CA LYS A 220 -11.76 21.93 1.07
C LYS A 220 -12.99 21.05 0.82
N GLY A 221 -13.20 20.01 1.62
CA GLY A 221 -14.28 19.06 1.43
C GLY A 221 -14.18 18.26 0.12
N LEU A 222 -12.97 18.06 -0.39
CA LEU A 222 -12.73 17.31 -1.62
C LEU A 222 -12.61 15.82 -1.34
N PHE A 223 -12.88 15.00 -2.37
CA PHE A 223 -12.70 13.56 -2.28
C PHE A 223 -11.21 13.20 -2.19
N ILE A 224 -10.84 12.48 -1.13
CA ILE A 224 -9.49 11.99 -0.80
C ILE A 224 -9.50 10.52 -0.35
N GLY A 225 -10.59 9.78 -0.63
CA GLY A 225 -10.69 8.35 -0.33
C GLY A 225 -9.58 7.53 -1.00
N LYS A 226 -9.16 7.94 -2.21
CA LYS A 226 -8.06 7.33 -2.98
C LYS A 226 -6.74 8.05 -2.76
N GLU A 227 -5.68 7.31 -2.43
CA GLU A 227 -4.34 7.87 -2.27
C GLU A 227 -3.82 8.51 -3.56
N GLN A 228 -4.23 7.99 -4.70
CA GLN A 228 -3.85 8.50 -6.01
C GLN A 228 -4.32 9.93 -6.24
N THR A 229 -5.46 10.33 -5.67
CA THR A 229 -5.95 11.71 -5.74
C THR A 229 -4.97 12.68 -5.10
N ILE A 230 -4.46 12.31 -3.92
CA ILE A 230 -3.45 13.10 -3.19
C ILE A 230 -2.10 13.04 -3.90
N MET A 231 -1.68 11.86 -4.38
CA MET A 231 -0.42 11.69 -5.13
C MET A 231 -0.39 12.52 -6.43
N ASN A 232 -1.52 12.58 -7.16
CA ASN A 232 -1.66 13.44 -8.32
C ASN A 232 -1.56 14.92 -7.93
N TYR A 233 -2.18 15.31 -6.82
CA TYR A 233 -2.14 16.70 -6.33
C TYR A 233 -0.71 17.13 -5.98
N VAL A 234 0.03 16.34 -5.20
CA VAL A 234 1.42 16.66 -4.86
C VAL A 234 2.33 16.70 -6.10
N THR A 235 2.11 15.78 -7.05
CA THR A 235 2.97 15.63 -8.23
C THR A 235 2.73 16.72 -9.27
N TYR A 236 1.47 17.04 -9.56
CA TYR A 236 1.13 17.88 -10.71
C TYR A 236 0.58 19.26 -10.35
N VAL A 237 -0.02 19.42 -9.16
CA VAL A 237 -0.52 20.72 -8.69
C VAL A 237 0.54 21.43 -7.86
N LYS A 238 1.06 20.78 -6.82
CA LYS A 238 2.14 21.35 -5.99
C LYS A 238 3.50 21.30 -6.69
N LYS A 239 3.69 20.37 -7.63
CA LYS A 239 4.90 20.23 -8.47
C LYS A 239 6.19 20.15 -7.65
N PHE A 240 6.19 19.36 -6.58
CA PHE A 240 7.38 19.22 -5.75
C PHE A 240 8.56 18.60 -6.52
N GLU A 241 9.71 19.27 -6.47
CA GLU A 241 10.91 18.88 -7.22
C GLU A 241 11.58 17.59 -6.73
N PHE A 242 11.28 17.19 -5.50
CA PHE A 242 11.73 15.93 -4.93
C PHE A 242 10.96 14.72 -5.48
N ILE A 243 10.00 14.90 -6.39
CA ILE A 243 9.26 13.79 -7.01
C ILE A 243 9.86 13.48 -8.38
N SER A 244 10.35 12.26 -8.55
CA SER A 244 10.65 11.64 -9.83
C SER A 244 9.57 10.63 -10.20
N LYS A 245 9.36 10.43 -11.50
CA LYS A 245 8.34 9.51 -12.01
C LYS A 245 9.00 8.42 -12.84
N LEU A 246 8.58 7.18 -12.62
CA LEU A 246 8.83 6.04 -13.48
C LEU A 246 7.71 5.96 -14.51
N ARG A 247 8.02 6.25 -15.78
CA ARG A 247 7.09 6.00 -16.89
C ARG A 247 6.84 4.49 -16.98
N THR A 248 5.58 4.07 -16.85
CA THR A 248 5.17 2.66 -17.04
C THR A 248 4.23 2.46 -18.23
N TRP A 249 3.99 3.51 -19.03
CA TRP A 249 3.16 3.47 -20.24
C TRP A 249 4.02 3.62 -21.49
N SER A 250 3.54 3.05 -22.61
CA SER A 250 4.21 3.08 -23.92
C SER A 250 5.68 2.65 -23.87
N ILE A 251 5.98 1.61 -23.09
CA ILE A 251 7.29 0.96 -23.08
C ILE A 251 7.26 -0.20 -24.06
N ASP A 252 8.30 -0.29 -24.89
CA ASP A 252 8.49 -1.39 -25.83
C ASP A 252 9.11 -2.59 -25.12
N CYS A 253 8.32 -3.66 -24.95
CA CYS A 253 8.73 -4.86 -24.25
C CYS A 253 8.36 -6.11 -25.05
N SER A 254 9.23 -7.12 -25.00
CA SER A 254 9.02 -8.41 -25.66
C SER A 254 7.88 -9.24 -25.05
N THR A 255 7.39 -8.85 -23.87
CA THR A 255 6.28 -9.50 -23.18
C THR A 255 5.23 -8.48 -22.78
N SER A 256 3.96 -8.87 -22.84
CA SER A 256 2.86 -8.09 -22.27
C SER A 256 3.02 -7.94 -20.75
N TYR A 257 2.79 -6.73 -20.24
CA TYR A 257 2.87 -6.39 -18.83
C TYR A 257 1.68 -5.51 -18.43
N ASP A 258 1.40 -5.48 -17.13
CA ASP A 258 0.45 -4.56 -16.54
C ASP A 258 1.20 -3.30 -16.10
N ASN A 259 0.79 -2.13 -16.60
CA ASN A 259 1.40 -0.85 -16.25
C ASN A 259 1.40 -0.60 -14.74
N TRP A 260 0.39 -1.12 -14.01
CA TRP A 260 0.30 -1.02 -12.56
C TRP A 260 1.42 -1.76 -11.86
N PHE A 261 1.87 -2.89 -12.40
CA PHE A 261 2.87 -3.75 -11.77
C PHE A 261 4.23 -3.73 -12.47
N PHE A 262 4.46 -2.78 -13.38
CA PHE A 262 5.72 -2.69 -14.13
C PHE A 262 6.96 -2.56 -13.23
N TYR A 263 6.82 -2.00 -12.02
CA TYR A 263 7.91 -1.90 -11.05
C TYR A 263 8.53 -3.28 -10.72
N GLN A 264 7.77 -4.36 -10.82
CA GLN A 264 8.28 -5.71 -10.63
C GLN A 264 9.44 -6.00 -11.59
N TYR A 265 9.24 -5.70 -12.88
CA TYR A 265 10.26 -5.84 -13.93
C TYR A 265 11.36 -4.79 -13.80
N PHE A 266 10.98 -3.55 -13.49
CA PHE A 266 11.95 -2.46 -13.35
C PHE A 266 13.03 -2.76 -12.30
N PHE A 267 12.65 -3.32 -11.16
CA PHE A 267 13.57 -3.72 -10.10
C PHE A 267 14.12 -5.15 -10.24
N ALA A 268 13.63 -5.96 -11.19
CA ALA A 268 14.16 -7.29 -11.43
C ALA A 268 15.57 -7.23 -12.00
N HIS A 269 16.29 -8.35 -11.92
CA HIS A 269 17.61 -8.47 -12.56
C HIS A 269 17.51 -8.32 -14.09
N GLN A 270 18.60 -7.89 -14.74
CA GLN A 270 18.58 -7.53 -16.17
C GLN A 270 18.08 -8.67 -17.09
N ASN A 271 18.35 -9.92 -16.75
CA ASN A 271 17.87 -11.09 -17.51
C ASN A 271 16.35 -11.32 -17.41
N GLN A 272 15.66 -10.69 -16.46
CA GLN A 272 14.22 -10.74 -16.28
C GLN A 272 13.54 -9.43 -16.71
N TYR A 273 14.31 -8.44 -17.16
CA TYR A 273 13.78 -7.18 -17.66
C TYR A 273 13.46 -7.31 -19.15
N PRO A 274 12.17 -7.31 -19.55
CA PRO A 274 11.78 -7.74 -20.90
C PRO A 274 11.79 -6.59 -21.93
N CYS A 275 12.28 -5.41 -21.58
CA CYS A 275 12.10 -4.21 -22.39
C CYS A 275 13.39 -3.75 -23.06
N ALA A 276 13.25 -3.19 -24.26
CA ALA A 276 14.37 -2.67 -25.02
C ALA A 276 14.92 -1.35 -24.46
N ASN A 277 14.06 -0.58 -23.77
CA ASN A 277 14.43 0.69 -23.17
C ASN A 277 15.45 0.51 -22.05
N ASP A 278 16.45 1.39 -21.98
CA ASP A 278 17.30 1.47 -20.78
C ASP A 278 16.44 1.85 -19.56
N LYS A 279 16.63 1.17 -18.43
CA LYS A 279 15.84 1.41 -17.21
C LYS A 279 15.90 2.87 -16.78
N PHE A 280 17.06 3.50 -16.85
CA PHE A 280 17.21 4.89 -16.42
C PHE A 280 16.56 5.91 -17.35
N SER A 281 16.32 5.56 -18.62
CA SER A 281 15.55 6.37 -19.58
C SER A 281 14.06 6.47 -19.27
N LEU A 282 13.56 5.63 -18.35
CA LEU A 282 12.16 5.64 -17.92
C LEU A 282 11.89 6.60 -16.76
N ILE A 283 12.92 7.22 -16.19
CA ILE A 283 12.80 8.13 -15.03
C ILE A 283 12.92 9.58 -15.50
N PHE A 284 11.97 10.44 -15.07
CA PHE A 284 11.93 11.87 -15.39
C PHE A 284 11.24 12.72 -14.31
#